data_AF-A0A0D3JZ24-F1
#
_entry.id   AF-A0A0D3JZ24-F1
#
_cell.length_a   1.000
_cell.length_b   1.000
_cell.length_c   1.000
_cell.angle_alpha   90.00
_cell.angle_beta   90.00
_cell.angle_gamma   90.00
#
_symmetry.space_group_name_H-M   'P 1'
#
loop_
_entity.id
_entity.type
_entity.pdbx_description
1 polymer ?
#
loop_
_entity_poly.entity_id
_entity_poly.type
_entity_poly.pdbx_seq_one_letter_code
_entity_poly.pdbx_strand_id
1 'polypeptide(L)'
;MESKIAFVPSQHSFASVPRRLLGQLPRIGAGEPVALRLCWTSGGERREAVVGWGGGVAAGDALELPSALAEALGLSSARAVHVSHASSLPLAVRATLAPESPEDWALVSGGAARLEETALTQLNVLTAGTRVPLWLDGAACAWLRVSELHAADGPVAAARLASGSELHIAPPAT
;
A
#
# COMPACT_ATOMS: atom_id res chain seq x y z
N MET A 1 -7.66 -8.21 -15.34
CA MET A 1 -8.92 -8.83 -14.87
C MET A 1 -9.82 -7.71 -14.36
N GLU A 2 -11.09 -7.62 -14.75
CA GLU A 2 -11.93 -6.50 -14.29
C GLU A 2 -12.64 -6.78 -12.95
N SER A 3 -12.69 -5.77 -12.10
CA SER A 3 -13.43 -5.80 -10.84
C SER A 3 -13.95 -4.41 -10.47
N LYS A 4 -15.11 -4.35 -9.81
CA LYS A 4 -15.54 -3.13 -9.10
C LYS A 4 -14.80 -3.04 -7.77
N ILE A 5 -14.63 -1.83 -7.26
CA ILE A 5 -14.08 -1.62 -5.92
C ILE A 5 -15.20 -1.52 -4.87
N ALA A 6 -15.03 -2.21 -3.75
CA ALA A 6 -15.75 -1.99 -2.51
C ALA A 6 -14.80 -1.46 -1.43
N PHE A 7 -15.26 -0.53 -0.61
CA PHE A 7 -14.47 -0.01 0.51
C PHE A 7 -14.83 -0.76 1.78
N VAL A 8 -13.82 -1.12 2.57
CA VAL A 8 -14.00 -1.81 3.85
C VAL A 8 -13.33 -1.01 4.98
N PRO A 9 -13.87 -1.03 6.20
CA PRO A 9 -13.19 -0.48 7.37
C PRO A 9 -12.09 -1.45 7.82
N SER A 10 -10.83 -1.03 7.73
CA SER A 10 -9.67 -1.85 8.15
C SER A 10 -8.48 -0.96 8.48
N GLN A 11 -7.62 -1.41 9.40
CA GLN A 11 -6.39 -0.71 9.83
C GLN A 11 -5.13 -1.37 9.24
N HIS A 12 -5.13 -1.56 7.92
CA HIS A 12 -3.99 -2.02 7.13
C HIS A 12 -4.16 -1.55 5.69
N SER A 13 -3.14 -1.72 4.84
CA SER A 13 -3.12 -1.28 3.44
C SER A 13 -2.97 -2.45 2.47
N PHE A 14 -3.80 -3.49 2.67
CA PHE A 14 -3.87 -4.66 1.79
C PHE A 14 -5.23 -4.75 1.14
N ALA A 15 -5.25 -4.98 -0.16
CA ALA A 15 -6.44 -5.36 -0.89
C ALA A 15 -6.88 -6.77 -0.50
N SER A 16 -8.18 -7.05 -0.63
CA SER A 16 -8.73 -8.40 -0.60
C SER A 16 -9.31 -8.74 -1.97
N VAL A 17 -8.91 -9.89 -2.52
CA VAL A 17 -9.21 -10.29 -3.90
C VAL A 17 -10.47 -11.16 -3.94
N PRO A 18 -11.42 -10.92 -4.87
CA PRO A 18 -12.57 -11.79 -5.08
C PRO A 18 -12.17 -13.23 -5.38
N ARG A 19 -12.90 -14.20 -4.82
CA ARG A 19 -12.63 -15.64 -5.04
C ARG A 19 -12.48 -16.00 -6.51
N ARG A 20 -13.34 -15.43 -7.37
CA ARG A 20 -13.31 -15.64 -8.83
C ARG A 20 -12.00 -15.23 -9.51
N LEU A 21 -11.22 -14.33 -8.90
CA LEU A 21 -9.94 -13.84 -9.44
C LEU A 21 -8.73 -14.55 -8.86
N LEU A 22 -8.86 -15.29 -7.75
CA LEU A 22 -7.73 -15.96 -7.10
C LEU A 22 -7.00 -16.94 -8.01
N GLY A 23 -7.75 -17.70 -8.82
CA GLY A 23 -7.17 -18.66 -9.77
C GLY A 23 -6.41 -18.03 -10.93
N GLN A 24 -6.50 -16.71 -11.10
CA GLN A 24 -5.83 -15.94 -12.16
C GLN A 24 -4.58 -15.21 -11.66
N LEU A 25 -4.37 -15.19 -10.33
CA LEU A 25 -3.16 -14.65 -9.72
C LEU A 25 -2.08 -15.73 -9.65
N PRO A 26 -0.79 -15.37 -9.78
CA PRO A 26 0.28 -16.33 -9.66
C PRO A 26 0.22 -16.99 -8.28
N ARG A 27 0.44 -18.31 -8.25
CA ARG A 27 0.67 -19.03 -7.00
C ARG A 27 2.00 -18.57 -6.46
N ILE A 28 1.99 -17.74 -5.43
CA ILE A 28 3.20 -17.30 -4.77
C ILE A 28 3.48 -18.26 -3.62
N GLY A 29 4.76 -18.52 -3.34
CA GLY A 29 5.17 -19.31 -2.16
C GLY A 29 4.55 -18.72 -0.90
N ALA A 30 4.29 -19.58 0.09
CA ALA A 30 3.73 -19.15 1.37
C ALA A 30 4.59 -18.03 1.98
N GLY A 31 3.98 -16.87 2.24
CA GLY A 31 4.61 -15.75 2.95
C GLY A 31 5.25 -14.66 2.08
N GLU A 32 5.26 -14.78 0.75
CA GLU A 32 5.76 -13.70 -0.09
C GLU A 32 4.69 -12.62 -0.33
N PRO A 33 4.98 -11.33 -0.05
CA PRO A 33 4.04 -10.26 -0.31
C PRO A 33 3.77 -10.14 -1.81
N VAL A 34 2.49 -10.19 -2.15
CA VAL A 34 2.02 -10.04 -3.53
C VAL A 34 1.66 -8.59 -3.79
N ALA A 35 2.03 -8.10 -4.97
CA ALA A 35 1.68 -6.78 -5.44
C ALA A 35 0.64 -6.89 -6.57
N LEU A 36 -0.41 -6.07 -6.50
CA LEU A 36 -1.43 -5.96 -7.53
C LEU A 36 -1.29 -4.60 -8.22
N ARG A 37 -1.30 -4.60 -9.54
CA ARG A 37 -1.46 -3.39 -10.34
C ARG A 37 -2.95 -3.14 -10.57
N LEU A 38 -3.38 -1.93 -10.26
CA LEU A 38 -4.72 -1.42 -10.54
C LEU A 38 -4.60 -0.37 -11.64
N CYS A 39 -5.37 -0.51 -12.71
CA CYS A 39 -5.52 0.52 -13.74
C CYS A 39 -6.98 0.95 -13.85
N TRP A 40 -7.23 2.25 -13.96
CA TRP A 40 -8.56 2.81 -14.15
C TRP A 40 -8.49 4.10 -14.97
N THR A 41 -9.62 4.57 -15.47
CA THR A 41 -9.71 5.90 -16.08
C THR A 41 -10.27 6.87 -15.04
N SER A 42 -9.78 8.11 -14.94
CA SER A 42 -10.38 9.16 -14.12
C SER A 42 -10.24 10.51 -14.84
N GLY A 43 -11.34 11.25 -15.01
CA GLY A 43 -11.32 12.52 -15.76
C GLY A 43 -10.87 12.39 -17.22
N GLY A 44 -11.08 11.22 -17.85
CA GLY A 44 -10.60 10.93 -19.21
C GLY A 44 -9.15 10.45 -19.29
N GLU A 45 -8.38 10.54 -18.20
CA GLU A 45 -6.99 10.09 -18.14
C GLU A 45 -6.85 8.69 -17.56
N ARG A 46 -5.91 7.89 -18.09
CA ARG A 46 -5.54 6.62 -17.50
C ARG A 46 -4.73 6.85 -16.23
N ARG A 47 -5.14 6.21 -15.15
CA ARG A 47 -4.48 6.19 -13.85
C ARG A 47 -4.05 4.77 -13.52
N GLU A 48 -3.01 4.66 -12.73
CA GLU A 48 -2.57 3.38 -12.18
C GLU A 48 -2.00 3.51 -10.77
N ALA A 49 -2.06 2.41 -10.03
CA ALA A 49 -1.45 2.28 -8.72
C ALA A 49 -1.01 0.82 -8.51
N VAL A 50 -0.04 0.64 -7.62
CA VAL A 50 0.36 -0.68 -7.14
C VAL A 50 -0.04 -0.79 -5.68
N VAL A 51 -0.73 -1.86 -5.32
CA VAL A 51 -1.22 -2.11 -3.97
C VAL A 51 -0.77 -3.47 -3.48
N GLY A 52 -0.72 -3.61 -2.16
CA GLY A 52 -0.45 -4.87 -1.51
C GLY A 52 -1.61 -5.84 -1.53
N TRP A 53 -1.31 -7.13 -1.63
CA TRP A 53 -2.22 -8.22 -1.32
C TRP A 53 -1.55 -9.21 -0.37
N GLY A 54 -2.06 -9.25 0.87
CA GLY A 54 -1.59 -10.16 1.93
C GLY A 54 -2.29 -11.52 1.94
N GLY A 55 -2.85 -11.96 0.81
CA GLY A 55 -3.63 -13.20 0.73
C GLY A 55 -5.11 -13.07 1.11
N GLY A 56 -5.57 -11.87 1.47
CA GLY A 56 -6.97 -11.59 1.81
C GLY A 56 -7.93 -11.95 0.69
N VAL A 57 -9.05 -12.59 1.04
CA VAL A 57 -10.11 -12.99 0.11
C VAL A 57 -11.33 -12.14 0.40
N ALA A 58 -11.83 -11.44 -0.62
CA ALA A 58 -13.00 -10.59 -0.47
C ALA A 58 -14.25 -11.41 -0.10
N ALA A 59 -15.16 -10.80 0.67
CA ALA A 59 -16.42 -11.43 1.06
C ALA A 59 -17.38 -11.56 -0.14
N GLY A 60 -17.32 -10.60 -1.07
CA GLY A 60 -18.13 -10.57 -2.29
C GLY A 60 -17.31 -10.65 -3.59
N ASP A 61 -17.93 -10.17 -4.68
CA ASP A 61 -17.34 -10.21 -6.03
C ASP A 61 -16.51 -8.97 -6.42
N ALA A 62 -16.46 -7.99 -5.52
CA ALA A 62 -15.72 -6.74 -5.67
C ALA A 62 -14.32 -6.83 -5.04
N LEU A 63 -13.35 -6.14 -5.64
CA LEU A 63 -12.04 -5.94 -5.02
C LEU A 63 -12.25 -5.05 -3.79
N GLU A 64 -11.94 -5.57 -2.62
CA GLU A 64 -12.09 -4.84 -1.37
C GLU A 64 -10.79 -4.07 -1.08
N LEU A 65 -10.91 -2.77 -0.85
CA LEU A 65 -9.82 -1.92 -0.39
C LEU A 65 -10.17 -1.31 0.97
N PRO A 66 -9.23 -1.30 1.93
CA PRO A 66 -9.34 -0.47 3.12
C PRO A 66 -9.65 0.97 2.74
N SER A 67 -10.60 1.59 3.42
CA SER A 67 -11.12 2.91 3.05
C SER A 67 -10.02 3.98 2.97
N ALA A 68 -9.07 3.96 3.91
CA ALA A 68 -7.94 4.87 3.90
C ALA A 68 -6.95 4.59 2.75
N LEU A 69 -6.75 3.33 2.35
CA LEU A 69 -5.95 3.00 1.16
C LEU A 69 -6.64 3.51 -0.10
N ALA A 70 -7.96 3.34 -0.23
CA ALA A 70 -8.70 3.86 -1.36
C ALA A 70 -8.64 5.39 -1.46
N GLU A 71 -8.73 6.08 -0.31
CA GLU A 71 -8.53 7.53 -0.22
C GLU A 71 -7.13 7.95 -0.64
N ALA A 72 -6.09 7.24 -0.18
CA ALA A 72 -4.70 7.50 -0.57
C ALA A 72 -4.49 7.45 -2.10
N LEU A 73 -5.24 6.58 -2.78
CA LEU A 73 -5.19 6.40 -4.23
C LEU A 73 -6.13 7.33 -5.01
N GLY A 74 -6.96 8.13 -4.32
CA GLY A 74 -7.98 8.96 -4.95
C GLY A 74 -9.08 8.16 -5.67
N LEU A 75 -9.36 6.94 -5.18
CA LEU A 75 -10.38 6.06 -5.77
C LEU A 75 -11.77 6.38 -5.21
N SER A 76 -12.79 6.18 -6.04
CA SER A 76 -14.20 6.21 -5.64
C SER A 76 -14.76 4.79 -5.57
N SER A 77 -15.72 4.54 -4.68
CA SER A 77 -16.37 3.22 -4.58
C SER A 77 -17.14 2.89 -5.86
N ALA A 78 -17.40 1.60 -6.08
CA ALA A 78 -18.05 1.04 -7.27
C ALA A 78 -17.33 1.31 -8.61
N ARG A 79 -16.16 1.95 -8.60
CA ARG A 79 -15.35 2.15 -9.80
C ARG A 79 -14.85 0.81 -10.33
N ALA A 80 -14.97 0.62 -11.64
CA ALA A 80 -14.36 -0.52 -12.32
C ALA A 80 -12.86 -0.27 -12.49
N VAL A 81 -12.06 -1.27 -12.12
CA VAL A 81 -10.61 -1.27 -12.27
C VAL A 81 -10.16 -2.56 -12.95
N HIS A 82 -9.11 -2.44 -13.74
CA HIS A 82 -8.36 -3.58 -14.22
C HIS A 82 -7.31 -3.97 -13.18
N VAL A 83 -7.45 -5.16 -12.64
CA VAL A 83 -6.53 -5.79 -11.69
C VAL A 83 -5.61 -6.73 -12.45
N SER A 84 -4.31 -6.60 -12.26
CA SER A 84 -3.31 -7.56 -12.72
C SER A 84 -2.23 -7.77 -11.67
N HIS A 85 -1.44 -8.82 -11.81
CA HIS A 85 -0.26 -9.00 -10.97
C HIS A 85 0.80 -7.95 -11.33
N ALA A 86 1.37 -7.28 -10.33
CA ALA A 86 2.53 -6.42 -10.51
C ALA A 86 3.80 -7.29 -10.41
N SER A 87 4.19 -7.90 -11.53
CA SER A 87 5.40 -8.71 -11.61
C SER A 87 6.66 -7.85 -11.41
N SER A 88 7.67 -8.47 -10.77
CA SER A 88 9.06 -8.01 -10.79
C SER A 88 9.36 -6.71 -10.03
N LEU A 89 8.62 -6.41 -8.95
CA LEU A 89 9.01 -5.33 -8.05
C LEU A 89 10.28 -5.74 -7.26
N PRO A 90 11.32 -4.88 -7.24
CA PRO A 90 12.50 -5.13 -6.42
C PRO A 90 12.13 -5.09 -4.93
N LEU A 91 12.99 -5.68 -4.11
CA LEU A 91 12.89 -5.54 -2.66
C LEU A 91 13.43 -4.16 -2.26
N ALA A 92 12.69 -3.48 -1.40
CA ALA A 92 13.13 -2.23 -0.80
C ALA A 92 14.26 -2.54 0.19
N VAL A 93 15.37 -1.81 0.07
CA VAL A 93 16.43 -1.81 1.07
C VAL A 93 16.26 -0.65 2.04
N ARG A 94 15.72 0.47 1.56
CA ARG A 94 15.45 1.67 2.35
C ARG A 94 14.25 2.41 1.79
N ALA A 95 13.41 2.96 2.67
CA ALA A 95 12.45 3.98 2.32
C ALA A 95 12.41 5.09 3.37
N THR A 96 12.16 6.31 2.91
CA THR A 96 11.93 7.47 3.76
C THR A 96 10.48 7.89 3.61
N LEU A 97 9.77 8.03 4.72
CA LEU A 97 8.38 8.45 4.80
C LEU A 97 8.29 9.79 5.54
N ALA A 98 7.58 10.76 5.00
CA ALA A 98 7.37 12.07 5.62
C ALA A 98 5.92 12.20 6.09
N PRO A 99 5.64 12.58 7.35
CA PRO A 99 4.28 12.89 7.78
C PRO A 99 3.70 14.06 6.97
N GLU A 100 2.39 14.02 6.68
CA GLU A 100 1.74 15.09 5.92
C GLU A 100 1.22 16.24 6.80
N SER A 101 1.16 16.06 8.12
CA SER A 101 0.81 17.12 9.09
C SER A 101 1.53 17.00 10.44
N PRO A 102 1.47 18.03 11.31
CA PRO A 102 1.95 17.95 12.70
C PRO A 102 1.25 16.86 13.52
N GLU A 103 -0.04 16.61 13.25
CA GLU A 103 -0.81 15.54 13.88
C GLU A 103 -0.29 14.17 13.45
N ASP A 104 0.00 13.98 12.16
CA ASP A 104 0.62 12.75 11.65
C ASP A 104 2.00 12.52 12.28
N TRP A 105 2.80 13.59 12.42
CA TRP A 105 4.10 13.53 13.10
C TRP A 105 3.96 13.11 14.56
N ALA A 106 3.00 13.65 15.30
CA ALA A 106 2.76 13.29 16.69
C ALA A 106 2.43 11.79 16.84
N LEU A 107 1.67 11.22 15.89
CA LEU A 107 1.33 9.79 15.88
C LEU A 107 2.56 8.90 15.67
N VAL A 108 3.47 9.27 14.76
CA VAL A 108 4.63 8.41 14.42
C VAL A 108 5.86 8.64 15.30
N SER A 109 6.03 9.85 15.83
CA SER A 109 7.18 10.20 16.69
C SER A 109 7.18 9.45 18.02
N GLY A 110 6.00 9.21 18.62
CA GLY A 110 5.87 8.44 19.86
C GLY A 110 6.11 6.93 19.73
N GLY A 111 6.13 6.40 18.49
CA GLY A 111 6.21 4.95 18.20
C GLY A 111 7.40 4.53 17.34
N ALA A 112 8.39 5.41 17.13
CA ALA A 112 9.46 5.22 16.15
C ALA A 112 10.21 3.87 16.25
N ALA A 113 10.41 3.34 17.45
CA ALA A 113 11.09 2.06 17.65
C ALA A 113 10.33 0.83 17.11
N ARG A 114 9.01 0.92 16.95
CA ARG A 114 8.13 -0.17 16.46
C ARG A 114 7.56 0.09 15.09
N LEU A 115 7.90 1.24 14.51
CA LEU A 115 7.37 1.69 13.23
C LEU A 115 7.67 0.69 12.11
N GLU A 116 8.92 0.21 12.02
CA GLU A 116 9.33 -0.72 10.97
C GLU A 116 8.51 -2.02 11.04
N GLU A 117 8.49 -2.66 12.20
CA GLU A 117 7.72 -3.88 12.44
C GLU A 117 6.23 -3.66 12.15
N THR A 118 5.65 -2.56 12.61
CA THR A 118 4.24 -2.24 12.39
C THR A 118 3.95 -1.99 10.91
N ALA A 119 4.81 -1.26 10.22
CA ALA A 119 4.67 -0.99 8.80
C ALA A 119 4.71 -2.27 7.97
N LEU A 120 5.60 -3.23 8.29
CA LEU A 120 5.66 -4.51 7.59
C LEU A 120 4.37 -5.35 7.76
N THR A 121 3.61 -5.14 8.85
CA THR A 121 2.32 -5.82 9.06
C THR A 121 1.14 -5.17 8.33
N GLN A 122 1.30 -3.94 7.81
CA GLN A 122 0.20 -3.17 7.22
C GLN A 122 0.47 -2.78 5.76
N LEU A 123 1.74 -2.67 5.38
CA LEU A 123 2.24 -2.28 4.08
C LEU A 123 3.12 -3.40 3.56
N ASN A 124 3.07 -3.67 2.26
CA ASN A 124 4.03 -4.59 1.63
C ASN A 124 4.56 -4.06 0.29
N VAL A 125 4.04 -2.93 -0.18
CA VAL A 125 4.48 -2.23 -1.38
C VAL A 125 4.48 -0.74 -1.06
N LEU A 126 5.54 -0.05 -1.46
CA LEU A 126 5.60 1.40 -1.48
C LEU A 126 5.77 1.88 -2.92
N THR A 127 5.24 3.07 -3.20
CA THR A 127 5.47 3.81 -4.44
C THR A 127 6.01 5.19 -4.08
N ALA A 128 7.13 5.59 -4.68
CA ALA A 128 7.73 6.89 -4.43
C ALA A 128 6.77 8.02 -4.82
N GLY A 129 6.73 9.07 -4.00
CA GLY A 129 5.87 10.24 -4.17
C GLY A 129 4.40 10.03 -3.77
N THR A 130 3.98 8.81 -3.40
CA THR A 130 2.58 8.57 -3.02
C THR A 130 2.37 8.68 -1.52
N ARG A 131 1.12 8.98 -1.12
CA ARG A 131 0.70 8.91 0.29
C ARG A 131 0.32 7.48 0.66
N VAL A 132 0.55 7.09 1.91
CA VAL A 132 0.19 5.81 2.49
C VAL A 132 -0.40 6.01 3.89
N PRO A 133 -1.47 5.28 4.25
CA PRO A 133 -1.98 5.27 5.61
C PRO A 133 -1.24 4.25 6.47
N LEU A 134 -0.97 4.61 7.73
CA LEU A 134 -0.36 3.74 8.72
C LEU A 134 -1.04 3.93 10.09
N TRP A 135 -1.26 2.84 10.82
CA TRP A 135 -1.81 2.87 12.17
C TRP A 135 -0.76 2.34 13.15
N LEU A 136 -0.44 3.12 14.19
CA LEU A 136 0.43 2.69 15.27
C LEU A 136 -0.40 2.49 16.53
N ASP A 137 -0.18 1.39 17.26
CA ASP A 137 -0.82 1.11 18.55
C ASP A 137 -2.36 1.19 18.58
N GLY A 138 -3.02 0.92 17.44
CA GLY A 138 -4.47 1.05 17.32
C GLY A 138 -4.98 2.50 17.41
N ALA A 139 -4.09 3.49 17.27
CA ALA A 139 -4.39 4.90 17.27
C ALA A 139 -5.08 5.36 15.96
N ALA A 140 -5.20 6.67 15.80
CA ALA A 140 -5.65 7.28 14.55
C ALA A 140 -4.74 6.93 13.37
N CYS A 141 -5.28 7.02 12.15
CA CYS A 141 -4.52 6.85 10.92
C CYS A 141 -3.54 8.01 10.75
N ALA A 142 -2.24 7.73 10.65
CA ALA A 142 -1.22 8.68 10.23
C ALA A 142 -1.08 8.63 8.70
N TRP A 143 -1.08 9.79 8.06
CA TRP A 143 -0.81 9.94 6.64
C TRP A 143 0.65 10.25 6.39
N LEU A 144 1.32 9.36 5.66
CA LEU A 144 2.74 9.48 5.36
C LEU A 144 2.95 9.52 3.85
N ARG A 145 3.84 10.37 3.38
CA ARG A 145 4.29 10.42 1.98
C ARG A 145 5.60 9.67 1.83
N VAL A 146 5.68 8.77 0.85
CA VAL A 146 6.94 8.12 0.49
C VAL A 146 7.82 9.13 -0.23
N SER A 147 8.78 9.75 0.47
CA SER A 147 9.65 10.77 -0.12
C SER A 147 10.80 10.15 -0.91
N GLU A 148 11.34 9.03 -0.42
CA GLU A 148 12.45 8.30 -1.04
C GLU A 148 12.22 6.81 -0.96
N LEU A 149 12.62 6.08 -2.01
CA LEU A 149 12.50 4.63 -2.08
C LEU A 149 13.66 4.04 -2.86
N HIS A 150 14.38 3.13 -2.22
CA HIS A 150 15.59 2.51 -2.77
C HIS A 150 15.49 0.99 -2.76
N ALA A 151 15.93 0.39 -3.86
CA ALA A 151 16.33 -1.01 -3.93
C ALA A 151 17.87 -1.10 -3.86
N ALA A 152 18.41 -2.32 -3.90
CA ALA A 152 19.86 -2.55 -3.84
C ALA A 152 20.64 -1.77 -4.91
N ASP A 153 20.08 -1.64 -6.11
CA ASP A 153 20.72 -1.00 -7.26
C ASP A 153 20.44 0.52 -7.36
N GLY A 154 19.72 1.12 -6.41
CA GLY A 154 19.45 2.56 -6.36
C GLY A 154 17.97 2.94 -6.22
N PRO A 155 17.62 4.22 -6.53
CA PRO A 155 16.25 4.72 -6.42
C PRO A 155 15.29 3.99 -7.36
N VAL A 156 14.08 3.70 -6.87
CA VAL A 156 13.04 3.01 -7.65
C VAL A 156 11.66 3.63 -7.43
N ALA A 157 10.81 3.57 -8.45
CA ALA A 157 9.47 4.14 -8.37
C ALA A 157 8.52 3.33 -7.48
N ALA A 158 8.68 2.01 -7.42
CA ALA A 158 7.91 1.14 -6.55
C ALA A 158 8.73 -0.09 -6.14
N ALA A 159 8.53 -0.58 -4.93
CA ALA A 159 9.26 -1.72 -4.37
C ALA A 159 8.41 -2.47 -3.35
N ARG A 160 8.70 -3.76 -3.16
CA ARG A 160 8.11 -4.56 -2.08
C ARG A 160 8.90 -4.33 -0.80
N LEU A 161 8.19 -4.15 0.31
CA LEU A 161 8.81 -4.21 1.63
C LEU A 161 9.13 -5.67 1.97
N ALA A 162 10.25 -5.88 2.64
CA ALA A 162 10.71 -7.18 3.11
C ALA A 162 11.30 -7.04 4.52
N SER A 163 11.50 -8.18 5.19
CA SER A 163 12.28 -8.20 6.43
C SER A 163 13.67 -7.61 6.16
N GLY A 164 14.06 -6.62 6.97
CA GLY A 164 15.32 -5.88 6.81
C GLY A 164 15.25 -4.67 5.88
N SER A 165 14.08 -4.29 5.36
CA SER A 165 13.88 -2.98 4.74
C SER A 165 13.97 -1.87 5.79
N GLU A 166 14.95 -0.98 5.68
CA GLU A 166 15.09 0.16 6.60
C GLU A 166 13.99 1.20 6.33
N LEU A 167 13.14 1.48 7.32
CA LEU A 167 12.10 2.52 7.24
C LEU A 167 12.47 3.71 8.12
N HIS A 168 12.66 4.87 7.48
CA HIS A 168 12.94 6.13 8.16
C HIS A 168 11.72 7.05 8.11
N ILE A 169 11.46 7.76 9.20
CA ILE A 169 10.53 8.90 9.18
C ILE A 169 11.35 10.18 9.07
N ALA A 170 11.09 10.95 8.02
CA ALA A 170 11.62 12.29 7.89
C ALA A 170 10.99 13.21 8.95
N PRO A 171 11.75 14.15 9.52
CA PRO A 171 11.17 15.20 10.34
C PRO A 171 10.13 15.99 9.53
N PRO A 172 9.16 16.64 10.20
CA PRO A 172 8.17 17.48 9.52
C PRO A 172 8.87 18.57 8.71
N ALA A 173 8.31 18.88 7.53
CA ALA A 173 8.78 20.00 6.73
C ALA A 173 8.56 21.30 7.52
N THR A 174 9.61 22.14 7.59
CA THR A 174 9.61 23.43 8.29
C THR A 174 8.69 24.46 7.65
#